data_AF-A0AAE3G3P5-F1
#
_entry.id   AF-A0AAE3G3P5-F1
#
_cell.length_a   1.000
_cell.length_b   1.000
_cell.length_c   1.000
_cell.angle_alpha   90.00
_cell.angle_beta   90.00
_cell.angle_gamma   90.00
#
_symmetry.space_group_name_H-M   'P 1'
#
loop_
_entity.id
_entity.type
_entity.pdbx_description
1 polymer ?
#
loop_
_entity_poly.entity_id
_entity_poly.type
_entity_poly.pdbx_seq_one_letter_code
_entity_poly.pdbx_strand_id
1 'polypeptide(L)' 'MGDVVPFGRSKRRRKLAEGQTLCRNGFHKWEALGDTRFDTREGKLATVYRCKRCGAEQTRYT' A
#
# COMPACT_ATOMS: atom_id res chain seq x y z
N MET A 1 24.27 -34.94 21.82
CA MET A 1 23.19 -34.30 21.03
C MET A 1 23.30 -32.80 21.18
N GLY A 2 23.42 -32.06 20.07
CA GLY A 2 23.41 -30.59 20.11
C GLY A 2 21.99 -30.06 19.99
N ASP A 3 21.59 -29.19 20.92
CA ASP A 3 20.27 -28.56 20.90
C ASP A 3 20.23 -27.49 19.80
N VAL A 4 19.36 -27.70 18.81
CA VAL A 4 19.18 -26.75 17.70
C VAL A 4 18.32 -25.60 18.19
N VAL A 5 18.95 -24.47 18.49
CA VAL A 5 18.25 -23.22 18.84
C VAL A 5 17.67 -22.62 17.56
N PRO A 6 16.34 -22.52 17.41
CA PRO A 6 15.75 -21.86 16.25
C PRO A 6 15.99 -20.36 16.36
N PHE A 7 16.64 -19.77 15.35
CA PHE A 7 16.74 -18.31 15.21
C PHE A 7 15.35 -17.73 14.99
N GLY A 8 14.72 -17.31 16.08
CA GLY A 8 13.39 -16.71 16.08
C GLY A 8 13.39 -15.43 15.26
N ARG A 9 13.00 -15.52 13.98
CA ARG A 9 12.67 -14.33 13.19
C ARG A 9 11.56 -13.60 13.94
N SER A 10 11.88 -12.41 14.47
CA SER A 10 10.97 -11.58 15.26
C SER A 10 9.58 -11.56 14.62
N LYS A 11 8.55 -12.11 15.32
CA LYS A 11 7.16 -12.23 14.80
C LYS A 11 6.62 -10.90 14.25
N ARG A 12 7.13 -9.77 14.76
CA ARG A 12 6.87 -8.40 14.30
C ARG A 12 7.20 -8.18 12.82
N ARG A 13 8.35 -8.70 12.33
CA ARG A 13 8.76 -8.58 10.92
C ARG A 13 7.86 -9.38 9.98
N ARG A 14 7.38 -10.54 10.43
CA ARG A 14 6.45 -11.39 9.66
C ARG A 14 5.11 -10.68 9.51
N LYS A 15 4.54 -10.15 10.60
CA LYS A 15 3.31 -9.35 10.56
C LYS A 15 3.42 -8.09 9.69
N LEU A 16 4.57 -7.41 9.68
CA LEU A 16 4.77 -6.24 8.82
C LEU A 16 4.89 -6.61 7.33
N ALA A 17 5.44 -7.78 7.03
CA ALA A 17 5.63 -8.28 5.67
C ALA A 17 4.37 -8.94 5.10
N GLU A 18 3.51 -9.51 5.96
CA GLU A 18 2.21 -10.08 5.61
C GLU A 18 1.27 -8.98 5.05
N GLY A 19 1.33 -8.77 3.73
CA GLY A 19 0.50 -7.82 2.99
C GLY A 19 1.25 -6.65 2.34
N GLN A 20 2.47 -6.34 2.77
CA GLN A 20 3.29 -5.27 2.18
C GLN A 20 4.21 -5.74 1.04
N THR A 21 4.50 -7.03 0.92
CA THR A 21 5.37 -7.57 -0.15
C THR A 21 4.83 -7.25 -1.55
N LEU A 22 3.53 -7.42 -1.75
CA LEU A 22 2.87 -7.11 -3.04
C LEU A 22 2.94 -5.62 -3.38
N CYS A 23 2.74 -4.74 -2.39
CA CYS A 23 2.82 -3.29 -2.61
C CYS A 23 4.24 -2.80 -2.90
N ARG A 24 5.26 -3.42 -2.30
CA ARG A 24 6.66 -3.10 -2.59
C ARG A 24 7.07 -3.45 -4.03
N ASN A 25 6.40 -4.44 -4.62
CA ASN A 25 6.63 -4.87 -6.01
C ASN A 25 5.75 -4.10 -7.02
N GLY A 26 5.01 -3.06 -6.59
CA GLY A 26 4.13 -2.26 -7.46
C GLY A 26 2.70 -2.80 -7.60
N PHE A 27 2.35 -3.92 -6.96
CA PHE A 27 0.98 -4.45 -6.97
C PHE A 27 0.12 -3.82 -5.87
N HIS A 28 -0.23 -2.56 -6.10
CA HIS A 28 -1.12 -1.82 -5.22
C HIS A 28 -2.57 -2.21 -5.47
N LYS A 29 -3.33 -2.40 -4.38
CA LYS A 29 -4.78 -2.53 -4.41
C LYS A 29 -5.38 -1.15 -4.21
N TRP A 30 -5.52 -0.41 -5.30
CA TRP A 30 -6.11 0.93 -5.31
C TRP A 30 -7.60 0.88 -5.01
N GLU A 31 -8.03 1.70 -4.06
CA GLU A 31 -9.43 1.93 -3.69
C GLU A 31 -9.67 3.43 -3.83
N ALA A 32 -10.76 3.84 -4.49
CA ALA A 32 -11.09 5.25 -4.63
C ALA A 32 -11.51 5.80 -3.25
N LEU A 33 -10.84 6.86 -2.79
CA LEU A 33 -11.08 7.44 -1.46
C LEU A 33 -12.35 8.30 -1.40
N GLY A 34 -12.91 8.69 -2.53
CA GLY A 34 -14.10 9.52 -2.57
C GLY A 34 -14.42 10.04 -3.97
N ASP A 35 -15.28 11.05 -3.99
CA ASP A 35 -15.77 11.71 -5.19
C ASP A 35 -14.65 12.41 -5.97
N THR A 36 -14.77 12.31 -7.29
CA THR A 36 -13.95 13.01 -8.28
C THR A 36 -14.01 14.52 -8.02
N ARG A 37 -12.88 15.15 -7.71
CA ARG A 37 -12.82 16.60 -7.48
C ARG A 37 -12.32 17.30 -8.72
N PHE A 38 -12.90 18.43 -9.07
CA PHE A 38 -12.40 19.24 -10.18
C PHE A 38 -11.19 20.05 -9.70
N ASP A 39 -10.03 19.79 -10.26
CA ASP A 39 -8.82 20.56 -9.97
C ASP A 39 -8.85 21.86 -10.78
N THR A 40 -9.03 22.99 -10.11
CA THR A 40 -9.11 24.32 -10.75
C THR A 40 -7.78 24.79 -11.34
N ARG A 41 -6.65 24.17 -10.98
CA ARG A 41 -5.34 24.56 -11.51
C ARG A 41 -5.05 23.85 -12.81
N GLU A 42 -5.40 22.56 -12.91
CA GLU A 42 -5.21 21.78 -14.14
C GLU A 42 -6.43 21.77 -15.07
N GLY A 43 -7.59 22.22 -14.59
CA GLY A 43 -8.84 22.24 -15.36
C GLY A 43 -9.39 20.83 -15.64
N LYS A 44 -9.05 19.86 -14.79
CA LYS A 44 -9.33 18.43 -14.99
C LYS A 44 -9.92 17.79 -13.75
N LEU A 45 -10.60 16.67 -13.94
CA LEU A 45 -11.16 15.89 -12.84
C LEU A 45 -10.06 15.03 -12.21
N ALA A 46 -9.77 15.28 -10.94
CA ALA A 46 -8.82 14.55 -10.13
C ALA A 46 -9.56 13.53 -9.26
N THR A 47 -9.22 12.25 -9.43
CA THR A 47 -9.66 11.17 -8.53
C THR A 47 -8.50 10.72 -7.67
N VAL A 48 -8.68 10.72 -6.35
CA VAL A 48 -7.68 10.22 -5.41
C VAL A 48 -7.96 8.75 -5.11
N TYR A 49 -6.96 7.91 -5.35
CA TYR A 49 -6.95 6.50 -5.02
C TYR A 49 -6.00 6.27 -3.85
N ARG A 50 -6.38 5.40 -2.92
CA ARG A 50 -5.52 4.93 -1.84
C ARG A 50 -5.37 3.44 -1.87
N CYS A 51 -4.15 2.97 -1.68
CA CYS A 51 -3.88 1.56 -1.53
C CYS A 51 -4.37 1.06 -0.17
N LYS A 52 -5.31 0.12 -0.15
CA LYS A 52 -5.84 -0.46 1.10
C LYS A 52 -4.80 -1.21 1.94
N ARG A 53 -3.70 -1.64 1.32
CA ARG A 53 -2.65 -2.47 1.96
C ARG A 53 -1.53 -1.64 2.57
N CYS A 54 -1.02 -0.64 1.84
CA CYS A 54 0.13 0.17 2.27
C CYS A 54 -0.23 1.63 2.58
N GLY A 55 -1.46 2.06 2.29
CA GLY A 55 -1.90 3.43 2.52
C GLY A 55 -1.37 4.46 1.53
N ALA A 56 -0.58 4.06 0.52
CA ALA A 56 -0.07 4.94 -0.52
C ALA A 56 -1.22 5.59 -1.29
N GLU A 57 -1.03 6.85 -1.72
CA GLU A 57 -2.04 7.64 -2.42
C GLU A 57 -1.58 7.91 -3.85
N GLN A 58 -2.50 7.85 -4.81
CA GLN A 58 -2.28 8.16 -6.21
C GLN A 58 -3.44 9.02 -6.70
N THR A 59 -3.13 10.17 -7.27
CA THR A 59 -4.11 11.02 -7.93
C THR A 59 -4.07 10.75 -9.43
N ARG A 60 -5.23 10.42 -10.01
CA ARG A 60 -5.38 10.29 -11.46
C ARG A 60 -6.19 11.47 -11.96
N TYR A 61 -5.61 12.20 -12.89
CA TYR A 61 -6.29 13.24 -13.66
C TYR A 61 -6.93 12.58 -14.89
N THR A 62 -8.19 12.90 -15.17
CA THR A 62 -8.87 12.57 -16.43
C THR A 62 -8.99 13.82 -17.28
#